data_AF-A0A962A1B0-F1
#
_entry.id   AF-A0A962A1B0-F1
#
_cell.length_a   1.000
_cell.length_b   1.000
_cell.length_c   1.000
_cell.angle_alpha   90.00
_cell.angle_beta   90.00
_cell.angle_gamma   90.00
#
_symmetry.space_group_name_H-M   'P 1'
#
loop_
_entity.id
_entity.type
_entity.pdbx_description
1 polymer ?
#
loop_
_entity_poly.entity_id
_entity_poly.type
_entity_poly.pdbx_seq_one_letter_code
_entity_poly.pdbx_strand_id
1 'polypeptide(L)' 'MDLESVKLLAGAIALIPLAGVGIGLGLMFASYNLAVSRNPNAESILEKKFFLTFALTEALAIFALLISFYLVFG' A
#
# COMPACT_ATOMS: atom_id res chain seq x y z
N MET A 1 -5.42 28.70 -13.81
CA MET A 1 -4.90 27.34 -14.09
C MET A 1 -5.78 26.75 -15.16
N ASP A 2 -5.20 26.17 -16.19
CA ASP A 2 -5.92 25.41 -17.21
C ASP A 2 -6.26 24.00 -16.72
N LEU A 3 -7.18 23.34 -17.41
CA LEU A 3 -7.71 22.04 -17.00
C LEU A 3 -6.61 20.97 -16.95
N GLU A 4 -5.67 21.00 -17.89
CA GLU A 4 -4.56 20.06 -17.96
C GLU A 4 -3.66 20.14 -16.72
N SER A 5 -3.27 21.35 -16.30
CA SER A 5 -2.50 21.54 -15.07
C SER A 5 -3.25 21.05 -13.82
N VAL A 6 -4.58 21.24 -13.78
CA VAL A 6 -5.41 20.77 -12.67
C VAL A 6 -5.46 19.23 -12.63
N LYS A 7 -5.60 18.56 -13.78
CA LYS A 7 -5.58 17.08 -13.87
C LYS A 7 -4.25 16.50 -13.37
N LEU A 8 -3.13 17.09 -13.77
CA LEU A 8 -1.80 16.66 -13.33
C LEU A 8 -1.60 16.81 -11.81
N LEU A 9 -2.01 17.95 -11.24
CA LEU A 9 -1.92 18.17 -9.80
C LEU A 9 -2.86 17.26 -9.00
N ALA A 10 -4.09 17.07 -9.47
CA ALA A 10 -5.05 16.16 -8.84
C ALA A 10 -4.54 14.71 -8.86
N GLY A 11 -3.95 14.29 -9.99
CA GLY A 11 -3.31 12.98 -10.13
C GLY A 11 -2.15 12.78 -9.14
N ALA A 12 -1.30 13.79 -8.95
CA ALA A 12 -0.23 13.74 -7.96
C ALA A 12 -0.76 13.66 -6.51
N ILE A 13 -1.78 14.46 -6.18
CA ILE A 13 -2.42 14.47 -4.86
C ILE A 13 -3.08 13.12 -4.55
N ALA A 14 -3.68 12.47 -5.55
CA ALA A 14 -4.30 11.15 -5.41
C ALA A 14 -3.30 10.05 -4.98
N LEU A 15 -1.99 10.25 -5.15
CA LEU A 15 -0.94 9.30 -4.75
C LEU A 15 -0.45 9.48 -3.30
N ILE A 16 -0.84 10.54 -2.58
CA ILE A 16 -0.44 10.77 -1.19
C ILE A 16 -0.70 9.55 -0.26
N PRO A 17 -1.82 8.81 -0.39
CA PRO A 17 -2.07 7.62 0.43
C PRO A 17 -0.97 6.54 0.34
N LEU A 18 -0.17 6.50 -0.73
CA LEU A 18 0.94 5.55 -0.87
C LEU A 18 1.98 5.69 0.25
N ALA A 19 2.15 6.88 0.82
CA ALA A 19 3.02 7.07 1.99
C ALA A 19 2.51 6.26 3.19
N GLY A 20 1.20 6.28 3.44
CA GLY A 20 0.56 5.49 4.50
C GLY A 20 0.66 4.00 4.25
N VAL A 21 0.49 3.56 2.99
CA VAL A 21 0.70 2.15 2.60
C VAL A 21 2.14 1.73 2.86
N GLY A 22 3.13 2.51 2.44
CA GLY A 22 4.54 2.21 2.67
C GLY A 22 4.91 2.08 4.15
N ILE A 23 4.39 2.98 5.00
CA ILE A 23 4.56 2.90 6.45
C ILE A 23 3.89 1.63 7.00
N GLY A 24 2.65 1.35 6.59
CA GLY A 24 1.90 0.18 7.02
C GLY A 24 2.60 -1.13 6.67
N LEU A 25 3.12 -1.24 5.45
CA LEU A 25 3.92 -2.39 5.01
C LEU A 25 5.18 -2.55 5.85
N GLY A 26 5.95 -1.48 6.05
CA GLY A 26 7.17 -1.52 6.88
C GLY A 26 6.90 -2.04 8.29
N LEU A 27 5.86 -1.54 8.95
CA LEU A 27 5.45 -1.99 10.29
C LEU A 27 4.98 -3.44 10.31
N MET A 28 4.23 -3.86 9.28
CA MET A 28 3.72 -5.21 9.15
C MET A 28 4.85 -6.23 8.95
N PHE A 29 5.80 -5.96 8.04
CA PHE A 29 7.00 -6.80 7.85
C PHE A 29 7.86 -6.85 9.11
N ALA A 30 8.08 -5.72 9.79
CA ALA A 30 8.83 -5.69 11.04
C ALA A 30 8.16 -6.55 12.13
N SER A 31 6.83 -6.46 12.27
CA SER A 31 6.07 -7.24 13.24
C SER A 31 6.09 -8.74 12.93
N TYR A 32 5.97 -9.11 11.66
CA TYR A 32 6.08 -10.50 11.21
C TYR A 32 7.46 -11.10 11.52
N ASN A 33 8.53 -10.40 11.14
CA ASN A 33 9.90 -10.84 11.40
C ASN A 33 10.19 -10.98 12.90
N LEU A 34 9.71 -10.04 13.73
CA LEU A 34 9.83 -10.14 15.19
C LEU A 34 9.05 -11.33 15.75
N ALA A 35 7.85 -11.61 15.24
CA ALA A 35 7.06 -12.76 15.69
C ALA A 35 7.75 -14.10 15.34
N VAL A 36 8.20 -14.25 14.09
CA VAL A 36 8.91 -15.45 13.63
C VAL A 36 10.24 -15.61 14.36
N SER A 37 11.00 -14.54 14.58
CA SER A 37 12.26 -14.59 15.33
C SER A 37 12.07 -15.08 16.77
N ARG A 38 10.95 -14.74 17.41
CA ARG A 38 10.65 -15.17 18.81
C ARG A 38 10.12 -16.61 18.87
N ASN A 39 9.45 -17.08 17.82
CA ASN A 39 8.98 -18.45 17.71
C ASN A 39 8.97 -18.91 16.25
N PRO A 40 10.05 -19.53 15.75
CA PRO A 40 10.14 -19.96 14.35
C PRO A 40 9.03 -20.93 13.93
N ASN A 41 8.51 -21.74 14.85
CA ASN A 41 7.41 -22.66 14.55
C ASN A 41 6.08 -21.94 14.23
N ALA A 42 5.94 -20.67 14.62
CA ALA A 42 4.75 -19.87 14.31
C ALA A 42 4.70 -19.40 12.86
N GLU A 43 5.81 -19.48 12.11
CA GLU A 43 5.90 -19.02 10.72
C GLU A 43 4.79 -19.63 9.85
N SER A 44 4.65 -20.95 9.88
CA SER A 44 3.64 -21.69 9.10
C SER A 44 2.19 -21.26 9.36
N ILE A 45 1.90 -20.76 10.56
CA ILE A 45 0.58 -20.30 10.99
C ILE A 45 0.37 -18.83 10.57
N LEU A 46 1.42 -18.02 10.67
CA LEU A 46 1.37 -16.58 10.43
C LEU A 46 1.48 -16.23 8.94
N GLU A 47 2.21 -17.01 8.15
CA GLU A 47 2.54 -16.70 6.75
C GLU A 47 1.30 -16.46 5.88
N LYS A 48 0.31 -17.35 5.95
CA LYS A 48 -0.95 -17.18 5.18
C LYS A 48 -1.69 -15.89 5.55
N LYS A 49 -1.77 -15.59 6.85
CA LYS A 49 -2.43 -14.38 7.35
C LYS A 49 -1.64 -13.13 6.95
N PHE A 50 -0.31 -13.21 7.01
CA PHE A 50 0.60 -12.14 6.61
C PHE A 50 0.42 -11.78 5.13
N PHE A 51 0.44 -12.76 4.22
CA PHE A 51 0.25 -12.50 2.80
C PHE A 51 -1.15 -11.99 2.47
N LEU A 52 -2.19 -12.45 3.19
CA LEU A 52 -3.53 -11.90 3.05
C LEU A 52 -3.57 -10.41 3.43
N THR A 53 -3.00 -10.05 4.59
CA THR A 53 -2.96 -8.64 5.01
C THR A 53 -2.10 -7.79 4.09
N PHE A 54 -0.97 -8.33 3.60
CA PHE A 54 -0.11 -7.68 2.62
C PHE A 54 -0.89 -7.35 1.34
N ALA A 55 -1.58 -8.33 0.77
CA ALA A 55 -2.36 -8.14 -0.44
C ALA A 55 -3.49 -7.12 -0.25
N LEU A 56 -4.17 -7.12 0.90
CA LEU A 56 -5.21 -6.15 1.21
C LEU A 56 -4.65 -4.73 1.37
N THR A 57 -3.45 -4.58 1.94
CA THR A 57 -2.77 -3.29 2.05
C THR A 57 -2.30 -2.77 0.68
N GLU A 58 -1.76 -3.64 -0.18
CA GLU A 58 -1.39 -3.28 -1.56
C GLU A 58 -2.60 -2.92 -2.42
N ALA A 59 -3.75 -3.55 -2.22
CA ALA A 59 -4.98 -3.18 -2.93
C ALA A 59 -5.34 -1.70 -2.74
N LEU A 60 -5.08 -1.12 -1.56
CA LEU A 60 -5.29 0.31 -1.31
C LEU A 60 -4.33 1.19 -2.12
N ALA A 61 -3.08 0.77 -2.30
CA ALA A 61 -2.13 1.46 -3.17
C ALA A 61 -2.56 1.40 -4.64
N ILE A 62 -3.05 0.24 -5.10
CA ILE A 62 -3.55 0.08 -6.45
C ILE A 62 -4.76 0.99 -6.69
N PHE A 63 -5.67 1.15 -5.73
CA PHE A 63 -6.80 2.08 -5.87
C PHE A 63 -6.34 3.54 -5.99
N ALA A 64 -5.36 3.97 -5.19
CA ALA A 64 -4.78 5.32 -5.31
C ALA A 64 -4.15 5.55 -6.70
N LEU A 65 -3.42 4.55 -7.20
CA LEU A 65 -2.82 4.59 -8.54
C LEU A 65 -3.88 4.63 -9.65
N LEU A 66 -4.94 3.82 -9.53
CA LEU A 66 -6.05 3.78 -10.49
C LEU A 66 -6.74 5.13 -10.59
N ILE A 67 -7.03 5.77 -9.44
CA ILE A 67 -7.63 7.12 -9.41
C ILE A 67 -6.68 8.14 -10.04
N SER A 68 -5.39 8.07 -9.74
CA SER A 68 -4.39 8.96 -10.36
C SER A 68 -4.37 8.83 -11.89
N PHE A 69 -4.37 7.61 -12.41
CA PHE A 69 -4.45 7.36 -13.86
C PHE A 69 -5.75 7.84 -14.47
N TYR A 70 -6.88 7.60 -13.81
CA TYR A 70 -8.18 8.10 -14.27
C TYR A 70 -8.19 9.63 -14.35
N LEU A 71 -7.64 10.32 -13.33
CA LEU A 71 -7.59 11.78 -13.31
C LEU A 71 -6.67 12.36 -14.38
N VAL A 72 -5.58 11.68 -14.73
CA VAL A 72 -4.59 12.19 -15.71
C VAL A 72 -5.01 11.86 -17.14
N PHE A 73 -5.48 10.64 -17.40
CA PHE A 73 -5.70 10.11 -18.75
C PHE A 73 -7.17 9.92 -19.14
N GLY A 74 -8.09 9.91 -18.18
CA GLY A 74 -9.54 9.92 -18.42
C GLY A 74 -10.07 11.34 -18.53
#